data_AF-A0A531MNG7-F1
#
_entry.id   AF-A0A531MNG7-F1
#
_cell.length_a   1.000
_cell.length_b   1.000
_cell.length_c   1.000
_cell.angle_alpha   90.00
_cell.angle_beta   90.00
_cell.angle_gamma   90.00
#
_symmetry.space_group_name_H-M   'P 1'
#
loop_
_entity.id
_entity.type
_entity.pdbx_description
1 polymer ?
#
loop_
_entity_poly.entity_id
_entity_poly.type
_entity_poly.pdbx_seq_one_letter_code
_entity_poly.pdbx_strand_id
1 'polypeptide(L)'
;DLISRSWPQAEALKAAIALDGSGGPDLKPEIEARVGRLFRWHIDPAPLGLWIDRIDERGRSLAADVPASIFYHLVCALTQYLDSTVQK
;
A
#
# COMPACT_ATOMS: atom_id res chain seq x y z
N ASP A 1 16.49 5.77 2.97
CA ASP A 1 15.83 5.84 4.28
C ASP A 1 15.56 4.41 4.73
N LEU A 2 15.79 4.08 6.01
CA LEU A 2 15.51 2.75 6.57
C LEU A 2 14.07 2.64 7.11
N ILE A 3 13.33 3.75 7.09
CA ILE A 3 11.94 3.82 7.53
C ILE A 3 11.02 3.56 6.33
N SER A 4 10.15 2.57 6.45
CA SER A 4 9.03 2.41 5.53
C SER A 4 7.92 3.39 5.91
N ARG A 5 7.54 4.23 4.94
CA ARG A 5 6.35 5.09 5.00
C ARG A 5 5.17 4.38 4.34
N SER A 6 3.94 4.62 4.75
CA SER A 6 2.78 3.98 4.13
C SER A 6 2.46 4.56 2.74
N TRP A 7 2.61 5.89 2.56
CA TRP A 7 2.29 6.53 1.29
C TRP A 7 3.12 6.02 0.09
N PRO A 8 4.46 5.80 0.16
CA PRO A 8 5.20 5.24 -0.96
C PRO A 8 4.81 3.80 -1.26
N GLN A 9 4.36 3.02 -0.27
CA GLN A 9 3.85 1.67 -0.53
C GLN A 9 2.55 1.72 -1.34
N ALA A 10 1.66 2.65 -0.99
CA ALA A 10 0.42 2.89 -1.73
C ALA A 10 0.70 3.40 -3.15
N GLU A 11 1.64 4.33 -3.33
CA GLU A 11 2.04 4.81 -4.67
C GLU A 11 2.66 3.70 -5.51
N ALA A 12 3.50 2.87 -4.92
CA ALA A 12 4.13 1.76 -5.64
C ALA A 12 3.11 0.70 -6.07
N LEU A 13 2.04 0.48 -5.29
CA LEU A 13 0.89 -0.34 -5.69
C LEU A 13 0.18 0.28 -6.90
N LYS A 14 -0.17 1.56 -6.84
CA LYS A 14 -0.83 2.25 -7.98
C LYS A 14 0.02 2.24 -9.24
N ALA A 15 1.34 2.41 -9.11
CA ALA A 15 2.26 2.34 -10.23
C ALA A 15 2.28 0.93 -10.86
N ALA A 16 2.28 -0.13 -10.06
CA ALA A 16 2.22 -1.50 -10.56
C ALA A 16 0.89 -1.77 -11.30
N ILE A 17 -0.24 -1.30 -10.76
CA ILE A 17 -1.55 -1.39 -11.42
C ILE A 17 -1.56 -0.65 -12.76
N ALA A 18 -1.02 0.57 -12.80
CA ALA A 18 -0.99 1.39 -14.02
C ALA A 18 -0.09 0.80 -15.12
N LEU A 19 0.96 0.06 -14.76
CA LEU A 19 1.86 -0.62 -15.69
C LEU A 19 1.33 -1.98 -16.14
N ASP A 20 0.41 -2.60 -15.39
CA ASP A 20 -0.20 -3.86 -15.79
C ASP A 20 -1.02 -3.67 -17.07
N GLY A 21 -0.72 -4.45 -18.11
CA GLY A 21 -1.34 -4.30 -19.42
C GLY A 21 -0.75 -3.20 -20.33
N SER A 22 0.33 -2.52 -19.92
CA SER A 22 1.00 -1.50 -20.75
C SER A 22 2.04 -2.08 -21.74
N GLY A 23 1.90 -3.36 -22.13
CA GLY A 23 2.86 -4.08 -22.99
C GLY A 23 4.12 -4.57 -22.27
N GLY A 24 4.16 -4.46 -20.93
CA GLY A 24 5.21 -5.02 -20.08
C GLY A 24 4.92 -6.46 -19.63
N PRO A 25 5.71 -6.99 -18.67
CA PRO A 25 5.43 -8.28 -18.05
C PRO A 25 4.09 -8.27 -17.29
N ASP A 26 3.53 -9.45 -17.04
CA ASP A 26 2.37 -9.60 -16.15
C ASP A 26 2.74 -9.15 -14.73
N LEU A 27 2.09 -8.07 -14.27
CA LEU A 27 2.38 -7.48 -12.96
C LEU A 27 1.39 -7.93 -11.89
N LYS A 28 0.41 -8.78 -12.20
CA LYS A 28 -0.56 -9.27 -11.20
C LYS A 28 0.10 -9.87 -9.95
N PRO A 29 1.14 -10.73 -10.06
CA PRO A 29 1.81 -11.26 -8.87
C PRO A 29 2.47 -10.17 -8.01
N GLU A 30 3.01 -9.13 -8.66
CA GLU A 30 3.64 -8.02 -7.95
C GLU A 30 2.61 -7.08 -7.31
N ILE A 31 1.47 -6.86 -7.96
CA ILE A 31 0.34 -6.12 -7.40
C ILE A 31 -0.14 -6.81 -6.12
N GLU A 32 -0.40 -8.12 -6.17
CA GLU A 32 -0.80 -8.91 -5.01
C GLU A 32 0.24 -8.86 -3.88
N ALA A 33 1.51 -9.00 -4.22
CA ALA A 33 2.60 -8.90 -3.24
C ALA A 33 2.66 -7.51 -2.58
N ARG A 34 2.38 -6.43 -3.33
CA ARG A 34 2.35 -5.05 -2.81
C ARG A 34 1.16 -4.80 -1.91
N VAL A 35 -0.03 -5.26 -2.28
CA VAL A 35 -1.22 -5.21 -1.40
C VAL A 35 -0.92 -5.96 -0.11
N GLY A 36 -0.42 -7.19 -0.20
CA GLY A 36 -0.09 -8.00 0.97
C GLY A 36 0.95 -7.33 1.89
N ARG A 37 1.96 -6.65 1.34
CA ARG A 37 2.92 -5.87 2.13
C ARG A 37 2.30 -4.63 2.79
N LEU A 38 1.43 -3.91 2.07
CA LEU A 38 0.72 -2.76 2.62
C LEU A 38 -0.14 -3.16 3.82
N PHE A 39 -0.91 -4.24 3.70
CA PHE A 39 -1.75 -4.75 4.78
C PHE A 39 -0.92 -5.24 5.97
N ARG A 40 0.02 -6.16 5.72
CA ARG A 40 0.86 -6.79 6.74
C ARG A 40 1.54 -5.79 7.66
N TRP A 41 2.05 -4.70 7.10
CA TRP A 41 2.89 -3.77 7.84
C TRP A 41 2.13 -2.51 8.26
N HIS A 42 1.31 -1.93 7.38
CA HIS A 42 0.76 -0.59 7.59
C HIS A 42 -0.73 -0.57 7.99
N ILE A 43 -1.48 -1.67 7.84
CA ILE A 43 -2.93 -1.71 8.14
C ILE A 43 -3.25 -2.70 9.27
N ASP A 44 -2.93 -3.99 9.09
CA ASP A 44 -3.35 -5.05 10.03
C ASP A 44 -2.82 -4.86 11.46
N PRO A 45 -1.58 -4.37 11.69
CA PRO A 45 -1.08 -4.16 13.05
C PRO A 45 -1.62 -2.87 13.70
N ALA A 46 -2.32 -2.01 12.96
CA ALA A 46 -2.86 -0.77 13.48
C ALA A 46 -4.12 -1.01 14.33
N PRO A 47 -4.44 -0.15 15.30
CA PRO A 47 -5.74 -0.16 15.95
C PRO A 47 -6.86 -0.05 14.91
N LEU A 48 -8.01 -0.66 15.19
CA LEU A 48 -9.14 -0.72 14.28
C LEU A 48 -9.51 0.69 13.75
N GLY A 49 -9.56 0.82 12.42
CA GLY A 49 -9.91 2.07 11.74
C GLY A 49 -8.74 3.02 11.51
N LEU A 50 -7.51 2.67 11.92
CA LEU A 50 -6.31 3.47 11.73
C LEU A 50 -5.30 2.78 10.79
N TRP A 51 -4.13 3.39 10.64
CA TRP A 51 -2.97 2.86 9.91
C TRP A 51 -1.69 3.28 10.62
N ILE A 52 -0.59 2.59 10.32
CA ILE A 52 0.75 2.94 10.78
C ILE A 52 1.49 3.57 9.61
N ASP A 53 1.86 4.84 9.71
CA ASP A 53 2.62 5.49 8.64
C ASP A 53 4.10 5.08 8.67
N ARG A 54 4.75 5.07 9.83
CA ARG A 54 6.20 4.88 9.95
C ARG A 54 6.56 3.53 10.57
N ILE A 55 7.37 2.74 9.88
CA ILE A 55 7.81 1.41 10.32
C ILE A 55 9.33 1.30 10.15
N ASP A 56 10.01 0.71 11.14
CA ASP A 56 11.45 0.46 11.04
C ASP A 56 11.78 -0.84 10.29
N GLU A 57 13.07 -1.09 10.07
CA GLU A 57 13.58 -2.29 9.38
C GLU A 57 13.18 -3.62 10.05
N ARG A 58 12.75 -3.59 11.31
CA ARG A 58 12.33 -4.76 12.09
C ARG A 58 10.81 -4.91 12.12
N GLY A 59 10.07 -4.08 11.39
CA GLY A 59 8.61 -4.10 11.36
C GLY A 59 7.95 -3.42 12.57
N ARG A 60 8.69 -2.68 13.39
CA ARG A 60 8.13 -1.99 14.57
C ARG A 60 7.56 -0.64 14.15
N SER A 61 6.37 -0.32 14.67
CA SER A 61 5.79 1.00 14.52
C SER A 61 6.68 2.06 15.18
N LEU A 62 6.98 3.12 14.41
CA LEU A 62 7.58 4.36 14.89
C LEU A 62 6.56 5.52 14.87
N ALA A 63 5.30 5.23 14.57
CA ALA A 63 4.26 6.25 14.45
C ALA A 63 3.80 6.72 15.83
N ALA A 64 3.86 8.03 16.06
CA ALA A 64 3.30 8.68 17.25
C ALA A 64 1.90 9.27 16.96
N ASP A 65 1.56 9.43 15.68
CA ASP A 65 0.35 10.02 15.15
C ASP A 65 -0.14 9.24 13.92
N VAL A 66 -1.36 9.57 13.48
CA VAL A 66 -2.01 8.97 12.30
C VAL A 66 -2.34 10.11 11.33
N PRO A 67 -1.40 10.52 10.45
CA PRO A 67 -1.56 11.73 9.65
C PRO A 67 -2.64 11.55 8.59
N ALA A 68 -3.73 12.33 8.66
CA ALA A 68 -4.87 12.22 7.75
C ALA A 68 -4.51 12.35 6.26
N SER A 69 -3.40 13.00 5.91
CA SER A 69 -2.91 13.09 4.53
C SER A 69 -2.60 11.72 3.92
N ILE A 70 -2.26 10.72 4.72
CA ILE A 70 -2.02 9.34 4.29
C ILE A 70 -3.31 8.66 3.85
N PHE A 71 -4.46 9.03 4.43
CA PHE A 71 -5.74 8.41 4.14
C PHE A 71 -6.09 8.46 2.65
N TYR A 72 -5.85 9.62 2.02
CA TYR A 72 -6.02 9.80 0.58
C TYR A 72 -5.23 8.76 -0.24
N HIS A 73 -3.96 8.55 0.09
CA HIS A 73 -3.11 7.60 -0.62
C HIS A 73 -3.60 6.16 -0.47
N LEU A 74 -4.00 5.76 0.75
CA LEU A 74 -4.52 4.42 1.04
C LEU A 74 -5.82 4.16 0.29
N VAL A 75 -6.80 5.07 0.40
CA VAL A 75 -8.10 4.92 -0.26
C VAL A 75 -7.93 4.88 -1.77
N CYS A 76 -7.16 5.80 -2.37
CA CYS A 76 -6.95 5.79 -3.81
C CYS A 76 -6.27 4.50 -4.30
N ALA A 77 -5.27 3.99 -3.59
CA ALA A 77 -4.57 2.77 -3.99
C ALA A 77 -5.46 1.53 -3.88
N LEU A 78 -6.24 1.42 -2.80
CA LEU A 78 -7.13 0.28 -2.58
C LEU A 78 -8.35 0.31 -3.50
N THR A 79 -8.91 1.48 -3.80
CA THR A 79 -9.97 1.61 -4.82
C THR A 79 -9.47 1.22 -6.20
N GLN A 80 -8.28 1.68 -6.61
CA GLN A 80 -7.68 1.26 -7.88
C GLN A 80 -7.42 -0.25 -7.93
N TYR A 81 -6.98 -0.84 -6.82
CA TYR A 81 -6.81 -2.29 -6.72
C TYR A 81 -8.15 -3.03 -6.90
N LEU A 82 -9.22 -2.59 -6.21
CA LEU A 82 -10.56 -3.13 -6.41
C LEU A 82 -11.00 -3.04 -7.87
N ASP A 83 -10.86 -1.88 -8.50
CA ASP A 83 -11.23 -1.68 -9.91
C ASP A 83 -10.42 -2.58 -10.85
N SER A 84 -9.15 -2.86 -10.53
CA SER A 84 -8.29 -3.75 -11.32
C SER A 84 -8.61 -5.24 -11.16
N THR A 85 -9.33 -5.63 -10.09
CA THR A 85 -9.67 -7.02 -9.77
C THR A 85 -11.10 -7.40 -10.15
N VAL A 86 -11.99 -6.41 -10.31
CA VAL A 86 -13.31 -6.63 -10.93
C VAL A 86 -13.09 -6.92 -12.41
N GLN A 87 -13.39 -8.15 -12.83
CA GLN A 87 -13.26 -8.62 -14.22
C GLN A 87 -13.83 -7.60 -15.21
N LYS A 88 -13.03 -7.24 -16.23
CA LYS A 88 -13.55 -6.80 -17.54
C LYS A 88 -13.84 -8.02 -18.41
#